data_AF-A0A920VHV0-F1
#
_entry.id   AF-A0A920VHV0-F1
#
_cell.length_a   1.000
_cell.length_b   1.000
_cell.length_c   1.000
_cell.angle_alpha   90.00
_cell.angle_beta   90.00
_cell.angle_gamma   90.00
#
_symmetry.space_group_name_H-M   'P 1'
#
loop_
_entity.id
_entity.type
_entity.pdbx_description
1 polymer ?
#
loop_
_entity_poly.entity_id
_entity_poly.type
_entity_poly.pdbx_seq_one_letter_code
_entity_poly.pdbx_strand_id
1 'polypeptide(L)'
;MGRMSSPKRLLRERAVRHPDRPVKRLLSQGQRPRGKGSGWQPAEVTGSPAIPSCLASIDCMVREVVDAGDHWFVMGEVVAVSHVDEGSPLVFLGGKYGNYRAHD
;
A
#
# COMPACT_ATOMS: atom_id res chain seq x y z
N MET A 1 20.23 -18.89 18.30
CA MET A 1 19.15 -19.18 17.33
C MET A 1 17.81 -18.88 18.00
N GLY A 2 17.43 -17.61 18.14
CA GLY A 2 16.22 -17.21 18.86
C GLY A 2 15.08 -16.96 17.87
N ARG A 3 14.09 -17.84 17.82
CA ARG A 3 12.79 -17.51 17.22
C ARG A 3 12.15 -16.43 18.09
N MET A 4 12.32 -15.18 17.69
CA MET A 4 11.56 -14.08 18.25
C MET A 4 10.12 -14.22 17.74
N SER A 5 9.23 -14.78 18.58
CA SER A 5 7.80 -14.63 18.34
C SER A 5 7.47 -13.15 18.51
N SER A 6 7.24 -12.44 17.41
CA SER A 6 6.83 -11.03 17.44
C SER A 6 5.43 -10.89 16.85
N PRO A 7 4.59 -10.00 17.44
CA PRO A 7 3.18 -9.90 17.15
C PRO A 7 2.96 -9.57 15.67
N LYS A 8 1.93 -10.16 15.07
CA LYS A 8 1.52 -9.99 13.66
C LYS A 8 1.71 -8.53 13.22
N ARG A 9 2.84 -8.20 12.62
CA ARG A 9 3.04 -6.89 12.01
C ARG A 9 2.15 -6.86 10.79
N LEU A 10 1.44 -5.76 10.63
CA LEU A 10 0.51 -5.55 9.53
C LEU A 10 1.32 -5.02 8.35
N LEU A 11 1.30 -5.73 7.22
CA LEU A 11 1.80 -5.21 5.96
C LEU A 11 0.84 -4.14 5.46
N ARG A 12 1.39 -3.04 4.97
CA ARG A 12 0.62 -1.94 4.40
C ARG A 12 0.89 -1.93 2.90
N GLU A 13 0.14 -2.71 2.15
CA GLU A 13 0.21 -2.60 0.70
C GLU A 13 -0.55 -1.34 0.27
N ARG A 14 0.15 -0.47 -0.45
CA ARG A 14 -0.30 0.89 -0.76
C ARG A 14 -0.84 0.91 -2.17
N ALA A 15 -2.12 1.21 -2.28
CA ALA A 15 -2.78 1.43 -3.54
C ALA A 15 -2.47 2.81 -4.14
N VAL A 16 -2.40 2.90 -5.47
CA VAL A 16 -2.00 4.12 -6.18
C VAL A 16 -3.20 4.73 -6.94
N ARG A 17 -3.38 6.06 -6.83
CA ARG A 17 -4.44 6.86 -7.48
C ARG A 17 -3.85 8.15 -8.08
N HIS A 18 -4.42 8.66 -9.20
CA HIS A 18 -4.62 10.10 -9.43
C HIS A 18 -5.86 10.35 -10.32
N PRO A 19 -6.69 11.41 -10.11
CA PRO A 19 -6.40 12.68 -10.81
C PRO A 19 -6.33 14.00 -9.98
N ASP A 20 -6.81 14.13 -8.73
CA ASP A 20 -6.83 15.46 -8.07
C ASP A 20 -6.48 15.53 -6.56
N ARG A 21 -5.18 15.37 -6.25
CA ARG A 21 -4.44 16.03 -5.14
C ARG A 21 -4.24 15.43 -3.71
N PRO A 22 -4.87 14.37 -3.16
CA PRO A 22 -4.50 13.93 -1.80
C PRO A 22 -3.44 12.81 -1.70
N VAL A 23 -3.23 11.97 -2.72
CA VAL A 23 -2.40 10.75 -2.57
C VAL A 23 -0.89 11.00 -2.73
N LYS A 24 -0.48 12.00 -3.53
CA LYS A 24 0.94 12.33 -3.77
C LYS A 24 1.73 12.60 -2.48
N ARG A 25 1.09 13.25 -1.51
CA ARG A 25 1.68 13.62 -0.21
C ARG A 25 1.67 12.46 0.78
N LEU A 26 0.78 11.50 0.58
CA LEU A 26 0.53 10.39 1.48
C LEU A 26 1.57 9.27 1.34
N LEU A 27 2.10 9.09 0.13
CA LEU A 27 3.10 8.08 -0.18
C LEU A 27 4.53 8.52 0.21
N SER A 28 4.86 9.81 0.06
CA SER A 28 6.20 10.35 0.31
C SER A 28 6.48 10.68 1.78
N GLN A 29 5.43 10.89 2.58
CA GLN A 29 5.58 11.16 4.00
C GLN A 29 5.50 9.83 4.74
N GLY A 30 6.61 9.35 5.32
CA GLY A 30 6.67 8.19 6.22
C GLY A 30 5.84 8.33 7.52
N GLN A 31 4.80 9.17 7.51
CA GLN A 31 3.87 9.40 8.60
C GLN A 31 2.91 8.22 8.73
N ARG A 32 2.82 7.66 9.94
CA ARG A 32 1.74 6.75 10.31
C ARG A 32 0.42 7.52 10.26
N PRO A 33 -0.69 6.92 9.78
CA PRO A 33 -2.01 7.56 9.91
C PRO A 33 -2.29 7.81 11.39
N ARG A 34 -2.49 9.08 11.77
CA ARG A 34 -2.83 9.49 13.13
C ARG A 34 -4.25 10.06 13.12
N GLY A 35 -5.14 9.47 13.93
CA GLY A 35 -6.40 10.09 14.34
C GLY A 35 -7.52 10.21 13.29
N LYS A 36 -8.66 10.74 13.77
CA LYS A 36 -9.82 11.13 12.96
C LYS A 36 -9.43 12.24 11.97
N GLY A 37 -9.86 12.12 10.72
CA GLY A 37 -9.57 13.10 9.66
C GLY A 37 -8.38 12.76 8.74
N SER A 38 -7.77 11.58 8.88
CA SER A 38 -6.61 11.17 8.08
C SER A 38 -6.93 10.73 6.64
N GLY A 39 -8.22 10.58 6.29
CA GLY A 39 -8.65 10.13 4.97
C GLY A 39 -8.42 8.64 4.68
N TRP A 40 -7.99 7.86 5.66
CA TRP A 40 -7.85 6.40 5.57
C TRP A 40 -9.11 5.69 6.06
N GLN A 41 -9.33 4.48 5.54
CA GLN A 41 -10.38 3.57 6.01
C GLN A 41 -9.76 2.24 6.44
N PRO A 42 -10.31 1.53 7.43
CA PRO A 42 -9.83 0.19 7.76
C PRO A 42 -10.15 -0.77 6.62
N ALA A 43 -9.19 -1.62 6.26
CA ALA A 43 -9.38 -2.76 5.38
C ALA A 43 -10.31 -3.77 6.06
N GLU A 44 -11.13 -4.44 5.26
CA GLU A 44 -12.22 -5.28 5.76
C GLU A 44 -11.73 -6.45 6.61
N VAL A 45 -10.64 -7.12 6.21
CA VAL A 45 -10.18 -8.34 6.89
C VAL A 45 -9.20 -8.03 8.01
N THR A 46 -8.15 -7.26 7.75
CA THR A 46 -7.08 -7.06 8.74
C THR A 46 -7.24 -5.78 9.58
N GLY A 47 -8.14 -4.87 9.19
CA GLY A 47 -8.24 -3.54 9.76
C GLY A 47 -7.08 -2.61 9.39
N SER A 48 -6.22 -3.01 8.44
CA SER A 48 -5.12 -2.19 7.92
C SER A 48 -5.60 -0.85 7.38
N PRO A 49 -4.87 0.26 7.55
CA PRO A 49 -5.25 1.50 6.88
C PRO A 49 -5.16 1.36 5.36
N ALA A 50 -6.31 1.41 4.69
CA ALA A 50 -6.51 1.41 3.26
C ALA A 50 -6.80 2.83 2.74
N ILE A 51 -6.34 3.11 1.52
CA ILE A 51 -6.57 4.40 0.83
C ILE A 51 -7.92 4.29 0.10
N PRO A 52 -8.91 5.12 0.42
CA PRO A 52 -10.18 5.12 -0.31
C PRO A 52 -9.99 5.55 -1.76
N SER A 53 -10.84 5.03 -2.64
CA SER A 53 -10.90 5.42 -4.07
C SER A 53 -9.60 5.18 -4.85
N CYS A 54 -8.82 4.18 -4.44
CA CYS A 54 -7.71 3.68 -5.22
C CYS A 54 -8.18 2.68 -6.29
N LEU A 55 -7.32 2.38 -7.27
CA LEU A 55 -7.69 1.42 -8.32
C LEU A 55 -7.76 -0.02 -7.82
N ALA A 56 -6.88 -0.39 -6.91
CA ALA A 56 -6.88 -1.69 -6.28
C ALA A 56 -6.20 -1.62 -4.92
N SER A 57 -6.77 -2.30 -3.92
CA SER A 57 -6.17 -2.48 -2.60
C SER A 57 -5.99 -3.96 -2.33
N ILE A 58 -4.81 -4.33 -1.83
CA ILE A 58 -4.46 -5.69 -1.44
C ILE A 58 -4.29 -5.69 0.08
N ASP A 59 -5.05 -6.51 0.77
CA ASP A 59 -4.99 -6.67 2.22
C ASP A 59 -4.21 -7.94 2.57
N CYS A 60 -3.17 -7.80 3.40
CA CYS A 60 -2.19 -8.86 3.63
C CYS A 60 -1.85 -9.04 5.12
N MET A 61 -1.62 -10.29 5.52
CA MET A 61 -0.94 -10.63 6.76
C MET A 61 0.55 -10.81 6.51
N VAL A 62 1.44 -10.30 7.39
CA VAL A 62 2.87 -10.56 7.28
C VAL A 62 3.13 -12.06 7.44
N ARG A 63 3.66 -12.65 6.38
CA ARG A 63 4.05 -14.06 6.33
C ARG A 63 5.51 -14.25 6.71
N GLU A 64 6.37 -13.36 6.25
CA GLU A 64 7.82 -13.42 6.49
C GLU A 64 8.47 -12.03 6.39
N VAL A 65 9.55 -11.84 7.15
CA VAL A 65 10.43 -10.67 7.07
C VAL A 65 11.87 -11.18 6.98
N VAL A 66 12.57 -10.77 5.94
CA VAL A 66 13.96 -11.19 5.66
C VAL A 66 14.86 -9.95 5.61
N ASP A 67 16.04 -10.06 6.20
CA ASP A 67 17.08 -9.02 6.08
C ASP A 67 17.53 -8.89 4.62
N ALA A 68 17.57 -7.66 4.11
CA ALA A 68 17.98 -7.35 2.75
C ALA A 68 18.96 -6.17 2.73
N GLY A 69 19.92 -6.16 3.66
CA GLY A 69 20.94 -5.12 3.75
C GLY A 69 20.41 -3.84 4.42
N ASP A 70 20.30 -2.76 3.66
CA ASP A 70 19.77 -1.48 4.17
C ASP A 70 18.23 -1.43 4.19
N HIS A 71 17.56 -2.51 3.77
CA HIS A 71 16.11 -2.67 3.76
C HIS A 71 15.68 -4.02 4.34
N TRP A 72 14.39 -4.12 4.65
CA TRP A 72 13.71 -5.38 4.94
C TRP A 72 12.93 -5.84 3.71
N PHE A 73 13.11 -7.10 3.32
CA PHE A 73 12.16 -7.76 2.43
C PHE A 73 10.99 -8.29 3.26
N VAL A 74 9.77 -7.89 2.91
CA VAL A 74 8.57 -8.24 3.68
C VAL A 74 7.60 -8.96 2.76
N MET A 75 7.31 -10.23 3.06
CA MET A 75 6.37 -11.05 2.30
C MET A 75 5.01 -11.07 2.99
N GLY A 76 3.96 -10.79 2.22
CA GLY A 76 2.56 -10.84 2.67
C GLY A 76 1.82 -12.03 2.11
N GLU A 77 0.97 -12.63 2.95
CA GLU A 77 -0.09 -13.53 2.51
C GLU A 77 -1.35 -12.68 2.24
N VAL A 78 -1.82 -12.70 1.00
CA VAL A 78 -3.02 -11.97 0.58
C VAL A 78 -4.25 -12.62 1.20
N VAL A 79 -5.02 -11.84 1.94
CA VAL A 79 -6.25 -12.29 2.61
C VAL A 79 -7.51 -11.60 2.07
N ALA A 80 -7.37 -10.47 1.36
CA ALA A 80 -8.44 -9.88 0.57
C ALA A 80 -7.89 -8.98 -0.54
N VAL A 81 -8.66 -8.80 -1.60
CA VAL A 81 -8.37 -7.87 -2.70
C VAL A 81 -9.65 -7.12 -3.05
N SER A 82 -9.53 -5.81 -3.25
CA SER A 82 -10.57 -4.99 -3.88
C SER A 82 -9.98 -4.25 -5.06
N HIS A 83 -10.76 -4.07 -6.13
CA HIS A 83 -10.35 -3.33 -7.31
C HIS A 83 -11.55 -2.69 -8.01
N VAL A 84 -11.26 -1.77 -8.93
CA VAL A 84 -12.20 -1.29 -9.94
C VAL A 84 -11.71 -1.76 -11.31
N ASP A 85 -12.65 -2.08 -12.20
CA ASP A 85 -12.33 -2.59 -13.54
C ASP A 85 -11.78 -1.52 -14.48
N GLU A 86 -12.11 -0.26 -14.23
CA GLU A 86 -11.77 0.87 -15.07
C GLU A 86 -10.90 1.90 -14.36
N GLY A 87 -9.89 2.40 -15.06
CA GLY A 87 -9.01 3.48 -14.60
C GLY A 87 -7.61 3.39 -15.19
N SER A 88 -6.77 4.40 -14.93
CA SER A 88 -5.39 4.43 -15.39
C SER A 88 -4.43 4.42 -14.19
N PRO A 89 -3.50 3.47 -14.09
CA PRO A 89 -2.56 3.41 -12.99
C PRO A 89 -1.62 4.63 -13.02
N LEU A 90 -1.21 5.05 -11.83
CA LEU A 90 -0.14 6.04 -11.69
C LEU A 90 1.20 5.35 -11.99
N VAL A 91 1.93 5.90 -12.95
CA VAL A 91 3.27 5.44 -13.32
C VAL A 91 4.30 6.36 -12.66
N PHE A 92 5.40 5.79 -12.18
CA PHE A 92 6.56 6.56 -11.72
C PHE A 92 7.79 6.15 -12.53
N LEU A 93 8.41 7.12 -13.22
CA LEU A 93 9.57 6.89 -14.07
C LEU A 93 10.50 8.11 -14.01
N GLY A 94 11.79 7.88 -13.73
CA GLY A 94 12.80 8.94 -13.74
C GLY A 94 12.51 10.11 -12.78
N GLY A 95 11.97 9.82 -11.59
CA GLY A 95 11.63 10.87 -10.61
C GLY A 95 10.31 11.61 -10.88
N LYS A 96 9.59 11.23 -11.94
CA LYS A 96 8.35 11.90 -12.36
C LYS A 96 7.17 10.93 -12.32
N TYR A 97 6.01 11.48 -11.97
CA TYR A 97 4.74 10.76 -12.05
C TYR A 97 4.11 10.98 -13.44
N GLY A 98 3.48 9.94 -13.97
CA GLY A 98 2.76 9.96 -15.24
C GLY A 98 1.57 8.99 -15.23
N ASN A 99 0.92 8.84 -16.38
CA ASN A 99 -0.18 7.92 -16.59
C ASN A 99 0.23 6.81 -17.55
N TYR A 100 -0.42 5.65 -17.44
CA TYR A 100 -0.29 4.60 -18.45
C TYR A 100 -0.92 5.02 -19.78
N ARG A 101 -0.23 4.70 -20.88
CA ARG A 101 -0.75 4.77 -22.25
C ARG A 101 -0.51 3.42 -22.91
N ALA A 102 -1.58 2.81 -23.41
CA ALA A 102 -1.48 1.61 -24.22
C ALA A 102 -0.76 1.93 -25.54
N HIS A 103 -0.03 0.95 -26.05
CA HIS A 103 0.46 0.94 -27.42
C HIS A 103 -0.48 0.08 -28.26
N ASP A 104 -0.75 0.52 -29.48
CA ASP A 104 -1.57 -0.20 -30.48
C ASP A 104 -0.78 -1.37 -31.12
#